data_AF-A0A399LZH7-F1
#
_entry.id   AF-A0A399LZH7-F1
#
_cell.length_a   1.000
_cell.length_b   1.000
_cell.length_c   1.000
_cell.angle_alpha   90.00
_cell.angle_beta   90.00
_cell.angle_gamma   90.00
#
_symmetry.space_group_name_H-M   'P 1'
#
loop_
_entity.id
_entity.type
_entity.pdbx_description
1 polymer ?
#
loop_
_entity_poly.entity_id
_entity_poly.type
_entity_poly.pdbx_seq_one_letter_code
_entity_poly.pdbx_strand_id
1 'polypeptide(L)'
;VSSTAAVTKVTDTIDTTTVTLTATSTVTEGGVVTYTASVNHKVTGSDLVVKLANGQTITIPVGESSASVPFTAPNNVHNTNLDLSNKITDISGGNYEKTVAVGEP
;
A
#
# COMPACT_ATOMS: atom_id res chain seq x y z
N VAL A 1 27.78 9.74 -47.22
CA VAL A 1 26.95 8.88 -46.34
C VAL A 1 27.03 9.43 -44.92
N SER A 2 25.93 9.95 -44.37
CA SER A 2 25.90 10.52 -43.02
C SER A 2 25.55 9.41 -42.04
N SER A 3 26.53 8.98 -41.23
CA SER A 3 26.34 8.03 -40.14
C SER A 3 25.95 8.82 -38.88
N THR A 4 24.68 9.20 -38.78
CA THR A 4 24.11 9.61 -37.50
C THR A 4 23.57 8.37 -36.82
N ALA A 5 24.19 7.95 -35.73
CA ALA A 5 23.74 6.82 -34.95
C ALA A 5 22.30 7.09 -34.47
N ALA A 6 21.41 6.12 -34.64
CA ALA A 6 20.10 6.13 -34.01
C ALA A 6 20.31 6.06 -32.49
N VAL A 7 20.24 7.21 -31.82
CA VAL A 7 20.21 7.26 -30.36
C VAL A 7 18.79 6.85 -29.95
N THR A 8 18.57 5.56 -29.74
CA THR A 8 17.42 5.08 -28.98
C THR A 8 17.67 5.44 -27.52
N LYS A 9 17.36 6.69 -27.17
CA LYS A 9 17.23 7.10 -25.77
C LYS A 9 15.99 6.39 -25.24
N VAL A 10 16.19 5.20 -24.70
CA VAL A 10 15.21 4.56 -23.82
C VAL A 10 15.18 5.44 -22.58
N THR A 11 14.30 6.44 -22.56
CA THR A 11 13.84 7.03 -21.31
C THR A 11 13.00 5.96 -20.65
N ASP A 12 13.69 5.08 -19.94
CA ASP A 12 13.06 4.21 -18.97
C ASP A 12 12.41 5.14 -17.94
N THR A 13 11.10 5.28 -18.06
CA THR A 13 10.33 6.22 -17.26
C THR A 13 10.03 5.43 -16.00
N ILE A 14 10.89 5.52 -14.99
CA ILE A 14 10.68 4.80 -13.73
C ILE A 14 9.31 5.24 -13.19
N ASP A 15 8.29 4.42 -13.40
CA ASP A 15 6.93 4.69 -12.95
C ASP A 15 6.88 4.39 -11.45
N THR A 16 7.12 5.43 -10.67
CA THR A 16 7.07 5.33 -9.22
C THR A 16 5.63 5.14 -8.79
N THR A 17 5.34 3.95 -8.28
CA THR A 17 4.05 3.62 -7.70
C THR A 17 4.05 3.96 -6.23
N THR A 18 3.11 4.80 -5.84
CA THR A 18 2.95 5.27 -4.46
C THR A 18 1.78 4.51 -3.84
N VAL A 19 2.08 3.76 -2.78
CA VAL A 19 1.11 3.02 -1.99
C VAL A 19 0.79 3.83 -0.74
N THR A 20 -0.43 4.33 -0.67
CA THR A 20 -0.94 5.10 0.46
C THR A 20 -1.75 4.19 1.38
N LEU A 21 -1.39 4.14 2.67
CA LEU A 21 -2.21 3.49 3.69
C LEU A 21 -3.00 4.52 4.47
N THR A 22 -4.31 4.31 4.58
CA THR A 22 -5.19 5.10 5.45
C THR A 22 -5.94 4.18 6.41
N ALA A 23 -6.24 4.70 7.59
CA ALA A 23 -7.03 4.04 8.62
C ALA A 23 -8.18 4.95 9.05
N THR A 24 -9.35 4.39 9.33
CA THR A 24 -10.43 5.15 9.95
C THR A 24 -10.14 5.35 11.43
N SER A 25 -9.76 6.58 11.80
CA SER A 25 -9.12 6.96 13.07
C SER A 25 -10.00 6.90 14.33
N THR A 26 -11.26 6.48 14.25
CA THR A 26 -12.17 6.60 15.39
C THR A 26 -13.14 5.44 15.45
N VAL A 27 -12.79 4.45 16.27
CA VAL A 27 -13.77 3.51 16.78
C VAL A 27 -13.68 3.46 18.30
N THR A 28 -14.83 3.46 18.96
CA THR A 28 -14.97 3.18 20.38
C THR A 28 -14.39 1.79 20.69
N GLU A 29 -14.03 1.51 21.95
CA GLU A 29 -13.48 0.23 22.42
C GLU A 29 -14.14 -0.99 21.76
N GLY A 30 -13.32 -1.91 21.22
CA GLY A 30 -13.80 -3.10 20.51
C GLY A 30 -14.38 -2.84 19.12
N GLY A 31 -14.28 -1.61 18.59
CA GLY A 31 -14.74 -1.30 17.25
C GLY A 31 -13.76 -1.73 16.15
N VAL A 32 -14.24 -1.64 14.92
CA VAL A 32 -13.54 -2.14 13.72
C VAL A 32 -12.86 -0.98 12.99
N VAL A 33 -11.54 -0.99 12.96
CA VAL A 33 -10.74 -0.09 12.12
C VAL A 33 -10.65 -0.67 10.72
N THR A 34 -10.95 0.12 9.71
CA THR A 34 -10.75 -0.28 8.31
C THR A 34 -9.44 0.30 7.81
N TYR A 35 -8.48 -0.58 7.50
CA TYR A 35 -7.25 -0.18 6.81
C TYR A 35 -7.49 -0.25 5.31
N THR A 36 -7.22 0.85 4.60
CA THR A 36 -7.35 0.92 3.15
C THR A 36 -5.98 1.22 2.56
N ALA A 37 -5.46 0.29 1.76
CA ALA A 37 -4.29 0.54 0.94
C ALA A 37 -4.75 0.97 -0.45
N SER A 38 -4.20 2.06 -0.96
CA SER A 38 -4.50 2.59 -2.28
C SER A 38 -3.22 2.86 -3.04
N VAL A 39 -3.20 2.56 -4.33
CA VAL A 39 -2.08 2.77 -5.23
C VAL A 39 -2.45 3.77 -6.31
N ASN A 40 -1.50 4.62 -6.71
CA ASN A 40 -1.75 5.61 -7.77
C ASN A 40 -1.92 4.99 -9.16
N HIS A 41 -1.52 3.73 -9.36
CA HIS A 41 -1.66 2.99 -10.61
C HIS A 41 -2.32 1.65 -10.37
N LYS A 42 -3.16 1.20 -11.31
CA LYS A 42 -3.77 -0.14 -11.25
C LYS A 42 -2.70 -1.23 -11.16
N VAL A 43 -2.98 -2.25 -10.35
CA VAL A 43 -2.15 -3.44 -10.24
C VAL A 43 -2.20 -4.19 -11.57
N THR A 44 -1.02 -4.52 -12.10
CA THR A 44 -0.88 -5.27 -13.35
C THR A 44 0.05 -6.46 -13.14
N GLY A 45 -0.11 -7.51 -13.96
CA GLY A 45 0.76 -8.69 -13.98
C GLY A 45 0.56 -9.67 -12.82
N SER A 46 0.58 -9.21 -11.57
CA SER A 46 0.40 -10.04 -10.37
C SER A 46 -0.21 -9.23 -9.24
N ASP A 47 -0.92 -9.91 -8.33
CA ASP A 47 -1.56 -9.27 -7.19
C ASP A 47 -0.53 -8.53 -6.33
N LEU A 48 -0.91 -7.36 -5.84
CA LEU A 48 -0.09 -6.54 -4.97
C LEU A 48 -0.42 -6.88 -3.51
N VAL A 49 0.59 -7.27 -2.76
CA VAL A 49 0.50 -7.72 -1.37
C VAL A 49 1.17 -6.68 -0.49
N VAL A 50 0.38 -6.00 0.33
CA VAL A 50 0.83 -4.95 1.25
C VAL A 50 0.77 -5.50 2.68
N LYS A 51 1.93 -5.60 3.33
CA LYS A 51 2.03 -6.11 4.70
C LYS A 51 2.07 -4.97 5.70
N LEU A 52 1.21 -5.04 6.70
CA LEU A 52 1.09 -4.03 7.76
C LEU A 52 1.89 -4.42 9.01
N ALA A 53 2.24 -3.42 9.82
CA ALA A 53 3.01 -3.59 11.04
C ALA A 53 2.30 -4.43 12.12
N ASN A 54 0.96 -4.47 12.14
CA ASN A 54 0.19 -5.38 13.01
C ASN A 54 0.19 -6.84 12.51
N GLY A 55 0.86 -7.15 11.40
CA GLY A 55 0.90 -8.48 10.81
C GLY A 55 -0.26 -8.79 9.85
N GLN A 56 -1.20 -7.85 9.65
CA GLN A 56 -2.23 -7.99 8.61
C GLN A 56 -1.62 -7.84 7.22
N THR A 57 -2.27 -8.44 6.23
CA THR A 57 -1.89 -8.34 4.83
C THR A 57 -3.07 -7.86 4.01
N ILE A 58 -2.89 -6.81 3.22
CA ILE A 58 -3.86 -6.30 2.27
C ILE A 58 -3.43 -6.75 0.88
N THR A 59 -4.28 -7.55 0.22
CA THR A 59 -4.06 -7.97 -1.16
C THR A 59 -4.92 -7.12 -2.09
N ILE A 60 -4.28 -6.38 -2.99
CA ILE A 60 -4.93 -5.63 -4.07
C ILE A 60 -4.80 -6.49 -5.33
N PRO A 61 -5.90 -7.06 -5.85
CA PRO A 61 -5.86 -7.92 -7.02
C PRO A 61 -5.52 -7.16 -8.28
N VAL A 62 -5.01 -7.87 -9.30
CA VAL A 62 -4.76 -7.30 -10.63
C VAL A 62 -6.03 -6.64 -11.19
N GLY A 63 -5.88 -5.43 -11.72
CA GLY A 63 -6.97 -4.61 -12.25
C GLY A 63 -7.57 -3.63 -11.24
N GLU A 64 -7.33 -3.86 -9.94
CA GLU A 64 -7.70 -2.93 -8.87
C GLU A 64 -6.57 -1.97 -8.54
N SER A 65 -6.91 -0.87 -7.89
CA SER A 65 -5.94 0.12 -7.39
C SER A 65 -6.08 0.37 -5.89
N SER A 66 -6.97 -0.36 -5.21
CA SER A 66 -7.15 -0.23 -3.78
C SER A 66 -7.78 -1.48 -3.20
N ALA A 67 -7.46 -1.78 -1.95
CA ALA A 67 -8.14 -2.81 -1.17
C ALA A 67 -8.21 -2.37 0.29
N SER A 68 -9.20 -2.91 1.00
CA SER A 68 -9.41 -2.63 2.41
C SER A 68 -9.56 -3.92 3.22
N VAL A 69 -9.11 -3.86 4.47
CA VAL A 69 -9.26 -4.95 5.42
C VAL A 69 -9.77 -4.42 6.76
N PRO A 70 -10.80 -5.06 7.34
CA PRO A 70 -11.24 -4.74 8.69
C PRO A 70 -10.24 -5.29 9.71
N PHE A 71 -10.02 -4.53 10.77
CA PHE A 71 -9.20 -4.91 11.92
C PHE A 71 -9.95 -4.56 13.20
N THR A 72 -10.26 -5.57 14.00
CA THR A 72 -10.88 -5.38 15.30
C THR A 72 -9.81 -4.98 16.30
N ALA A 73 -9.92 -3.76 16.84
CA ALA A 73 -9.01 -3.31 17.89
C ALA A 73 -9.23 -4.16 19.17
N PRO A 74 -8.16 -4.57 19.86
CA PRO A 74 -8.29 -5.32 21.10
C PRO A 74 -9.01 -4.48 22.15
N ASN A 75 -10.04 -5.05 22.79
CA ASN A 75 -10.74 -4.42 23.90
C ASN A 75 -9.84 -4.47 25.14
N ASN A 76 -9.17 -3.37 25.49
CA ASN A 76 -8.30 -3.34 26.66
C ASN A 76 -9.01 -2.61 27.81
N VAL A 77 -9.37 -3.37 28.85
CA VAL A 77 -10.29 -2.94 29.92
C VAL A 77 -9.62 -2.00 30.94
N HIS A 78 -8.35 -1.61 30.75
CA HIS A 78 -7.57 -0.96 31.81
C HIS A 78 -6.49 0.05 31.42
N ASN A 79 -6.22 0.30 30.13
CA ASN A 79 -5.10 1.17 29.74
C ASN A 79 -5.52 2.18 28.67
N THR A 80 -5.04 3.41 28.83
CA THR A 80 -5.02 4.46 27.81
C THR A 80 -4.78 3.85 26.43
N ASN A 81 -5.75 4.10 25.56
CA ASN A 81 -5.84 3.61 24.19
C ASN A 81 -4.47 3.77 23.54
N LEU A 82 -3.81 2.66 23.18
CA LEU A 82 -2.60 2.74 22.40
C LEU A 82 -3.00 3.30 21.03
N ASP A 83 -2.37 4.38 20.59
CA ASP A 83 -2.58 4.88 19.23
C ASP A 83 -2.40 3.70 18.27
N LEU A 84 -3.43 3.42 17.47
CA LEU A 84 -3.42 2.33 16.49
C LEU A 84 -2.56 2.72 15.29
N SER A 85 -1.26 2.92 15.54
CA SER A 85 -0.26 3.25 14.55
C SER A 85 0.09 2.00 13.75
N ASN A 86 -0.55 1.86 12.60
CA ASN A 86 -0.32 0.80 11.64
C ASN A 86 0.34 1.31 10.36
N LYS A 87 1.60 0.96 10.13
CA LYS A 87 2.31 1.36 8.90
C LYS A 87 2.45 0.19 7.94
N ILE A 88 2.66 0.51 6.67
CA ILE A 88 3.13 -0.46 5.68
C ILE A 88 4.56 -0.85 6.07
N THR A 89 4.82 -2.15 6.16
CA THR A 89 6.13 -2.74 6.44
C THR A 89 6.77 -3.37 5.23
N ASP A 90 5.95 -3.89 4.32
CA ASP A 90 6.42 -4.56 3.11
C ASP A 90 5.37 -4.40 2.01
N ILE A 91 5.84 -4.35 0.77
CA ILE A 91 5.01 -4.31 -0.44
C ILE A 91 5.67 -5.26 -1.43
N SER A 92 4.96 -6.32 -1.78
CA SER A 92 5.43 -7.32 -2.72
C SER A 92 4.37 -7.56 -3.79
N GLY A 93 4.81 -7.89 -5.00
CA GLY A 93 3.88 -8.09 -6.12
C GLY A 93 3.49 -6.78 -6.81
N GLY A 94 2.56 -6.88 -7.74
CA GLY A 94 2.41 -5.88 -8.81
C GLY A 94 3.60 -5.89 -9.77
N ASN A 95 3.34 -5.66 -11.06
CA ASN A 95 4.37 -5.47 -12.07
C ASN A 95 4.87 -4.00 -12.05
N TYR A 96 5.27 -3.53 -10.88
CA TYR A 96 5.75 -2.16 -10.68
C TYR A 96 7.27 -2.13 -10.72
N GLU A 97 7.82 -1.15 -11.43
CA GLU A 97 9.27 -0.94 -11.52
C GLU A 97 9.83 -0.35 -10.23
N LYS A 98 9.02 0.46 -9.51
CA LYS A 98 9.37 0.98 -8.19
C LYS A 98 8.12 1.22 -7.34
N THR A 99 8.11 0.71 -6.10
CA THR A 99 7.04 0.95 -5.12
C THR A 99 7.56 1.83 -3.97
N VAL A 100 6.71 2.73 -3.49
CA VAL A 100 6.98 3.60 -2.34
C VAL A 100 5.78 3.53 -1.41
N ALA A 101 6.01 3.12 -0.17
CA ALA A 101 5.00 3.22 0.88
C ALA A 101 4.95 4.65 1.43
N VAL A 102 3.76 5.25 1.45
CA VAL A 102 3.47 6.51 2.14
C VAL A 102 2.21 6.33 2.99
N GLY A 103 2.11 7.04 4.10
CA GLY A 103 0.96 6.94 4.99
C GLY A 103 1.40 6.87 6.44
N GLU A 104 1.10 7.93 7.17
CA GLU A 104 1.00 7.87 8.62
C GLU A 104 -0.42 7.38 8.95
N PRO A 105 -0.58 6.24 9.65
CA PRO A 105 -1.85 5.84 10.26
C PRO A 105 -2.32 6.80 11.34
#